data_AF-Q8YSH6-F1
#
_entry.id   AF-Q8YSH6-F1
#
_cell.length_a   1.000
_cell.length_b   1.000
_cell.length_c   1.000
_cell.angle_alpha   90.00
_cell.angle_beta   90.00
_cell.angle_gamma   90.00
#
_symmetry.space_group_name_H-M   'P 1'
#
loop_
_entity.id
_entity.type
_entity.pdbx_description
1 polymer ?
#
loop_
_entity_poly.entity_id
_entity_poly.type
_entity_poly.pdbx_seq_one_letter_code
_entity_poly.pdbx_strand_id
1 'polypeptide(L)' 'MPNPKGTPENLEPSKPKGEEPMTANLSFRVTESMKQAVKAQDDPAQFCRDAIQEKLDKLSSEE' A
#
# COMPACT_ATOMS: atom_id res chain seq x y z
N MET A 1 -42.20 21.61 11.43
CA MET A 1 -40.75 21.69 11.75
C MET A 1 -39.99 21.62 10.44
N PRO A 2 -39.12 22.59 10.11
CA PRO A 2 -38.29 22.50 8.91
C PRO A 2 -37.17 21.47 9.13
N ASN A 3 -37.10 20.45 8.27
CA ASN A 3 -36.00 19.48 8.27
C ASN A 3 -34.68 20.21 7.96
N PRO A 4 -33.64 20.05 8.80
CA PRO A 4 -32.30 20.50 8.45
C PRO A 4 -31.77 19.52 7.40
N LYS A 5 -32.09 19.78 6.12
CA LYS A 5 -31.40 19.15 5.01
C LYS A 5 -29.95 19.58 5.11
N GLY A 6 -29.10 18.70 5.64
CA GLY A 6 -27.66 18.90 5.65
C GLY A 6 -27.22 19.27 4.24
N THR A 7 -26.58 20.42 4.10
CA THR A 7 -26.06 20.89 2.84
C THR A 7 -24.92 19.97 2.39
N PRO A 8 -24.83 19.65 1.09
CA PRO A 8 -23.81 18.74 0.56
C PRO A 8 -22.37 19.27 0.71
N GLU A 9 -22.21 20.54 1.11
CA GLU A 9 -20.92 21.19 1.33
C GLU A 9 -20.18 20.70 2.58
N ASN A 10 -20.86 20.06 3.55
CA ASN A 10 -20.23 19.52 4.76
C ASN A 10 -19.69 18.09 4.57
N LEU A 11 -19.77 17.55 3.36
CA LEU A 11 -19.13 16.29 2.97
C LEU A 11 -17.73 16.59 2.43
N GLU A 12 -16.89 17.20 3.26
CA GLU A 12 -15.46 17.20 2.96
C GLU A 12 -15.04 15.73 2.82
N PRO A 13 -14.41 15.31 1.70
CA PRO A 13 -13.96 13.95 1.56
C PRO A 13 -12.98 13.73 2.70
N SER A 14 -13.36 12.87 3.65
CA SER A 14 -12.51 12.48 4.76
C SER A 14 -11.23 11.94 4.14
N LYS A 15 -10.19 12.78 4.02
CA LYS A 15 -8.86 12.34 3.63
C LYS A 15 -8.48 11.32 4.70
N PRO A 16 -8.32 10.02 4.35
CA PRO A 16 -7.91 9.05 5.34
C PRO A 16 -6.59 9.55 5.93
N LYS A 17 -6.63 9.88 7.22
CA LYS A 17 -5.47 10.27 8.02
C LYS A 17 -4.77 8.96 8.39
N GLY A 18 -4.14 8.33 7.41
CA GLY A 18 -3.53 7.02 7.52
C GLY A 18 -2.58 6.78 6.35
N GLU A 19 -1.68 5.81 6.53
CA GLU A 19 -0.67 5.35 5.57
C GLU A 19 -1.21 5.34 4.13
N GLU A 20 -0.37 5.75 3.16
CA GLU A 20 -0.78 5.89 1.76
C GLU A 20 -1.61 4.68 1.30
N PRO A 21 -2.81 4.90 0.74
CA PRO A 21 -3.68 3.80 0.39
C PRO A 21 -2.98 2.96 -0.68
N MET A 22 -2.88 1.65 -0.44
CA MET A 22 -2.34 0.66 -1.37
C MET A 22 -3.21 0.56 -2.63
N THR A 23 -3.02 1.53 -3.53
CA THR A 23 -3.85 1.76 -4.71
C THR A 23 -3.26 1.15 -5.98
N ALA A 24 -1.96 0.80 -5.94
CA ALA A 24 -1.24 0.24 -7.08
C ALA A 24 -0.89 -1.24 -6.88
N ASN A 25 -0.98 -2.01 -7.98
CA ASN A 25 -0.49 -3.38 -8.05
C ASN A 25 0.83 -3.42 -8.85
N LEU A 26 1.83 -4.13 -8.33
CA LEU A 26 3.10 -4.39 -9.00
C LEU A 26 3.21 -5.88 -9.34
N SER A 27 3.31 -6.21 -10.62
CA SER A 27 3.45 -7.60 -11.09
C SER A 27 4.69 -7.75 -11.98
N PHE A 28 5.60 -8.65 -11.60
CA PHE A 28 6.82 -8.96 -12.35
C PHE A 28 7.08 -10.47 -12.36
N ARG A 29 7.91 -10.92 -13.31
CA ARG A 29 8.31 -12.33 -13.39
C ARG A 29 9.47 -12.61 -12.42
N VAL A 30 9.36 -13.71 -11.69
CA VAL A 30 10.37 -14.22 -10.76
C VAL A 30 10.73 -15.67 -11.12
N THR A 31 11.86 -16.15 -10.61
CA THR A 31 12.21 -17.57 -10.72
C THR A 31 11.27 -18.43 -9.86
N GLU A 32 11.15 -19.71 -10.20
CA GLU A 32 10.27 -20.63 -9.48
C GLU A 32 10.67 -20.80 -8.01
N SER A 33 11.98 -20.87 -7.75
CA SER A 33 12.53 -20.96 -6.39
C SER A 33 12.20 -19.73 -5.56
N MET A 34 12.25 -18.52 -6.14
CA MET A 34 11.85 -17.29 -5.43
C MET A 34 10.35 -17.31 -5.11
N LYS A 35 9.51 -17.73 -6.06
CA LYS A 35 8.06 -17.85 -5.84
C LYS A 35 7.75 -18.83 -4.71
N GLN A 36 8.46 -19.96 -4.63
CA GLN A 36 8.30 -20.92 -3.53
C GLN A 36 8.76 -20.34 -2.19
N ALA A 37 9.91 -19.68 -2.15
CA ALA A 37 10.44 -19.06 -0.93
C ALA A 37 9.52 -17.96 -0.38
N VAL A 38 8.98 -17.11 -1.26
CA VAL A 38 8.01 -16.07 -0.87
C VAL A 38 6.71 -16.69 -0.38
N LYS A 39 6.19 -17.71 -1.07
CA LYS A 39 4.97 -18.42 -0.65
C LYS A 39 5.11 -19.17 0.67
N ALA A 40 6.33 -19.53 1.07
CA ALA A 40 6.60 -20.18 2.33
C ALA A 40 6.64 -19.21 3.52
N GLN A 41 6.62 -17.89 3.28
CA GLN A 41 6.52 -16.89 4.35
C GLN A 41 5.09 -16.80 4.87
N ASP A 42 4.95 -16.42 6.15
CA ASP A 42 3.65 -16.21 6.79
C ASP A 42 2.81 -15.12 6.11
N ASP A 43 3.45 -14.01 5.69
CA ASP A 43 2.79 -12.96 4.92
C ASP A 43 3.59 -12.63 3.64
N PRO A 44 3.29 -13.28 2.51
CA PRO A 44 4.05 -13.10 1.27
C PRO A 44 3.91 -11.69 0.70
N ALA A 45 2.80 -11.00 0.98
CA ALA A 45 2.55 -9.66 0.46
C ALA A 45 3.37 -8.62 1.22
N GLN A 46 3.38 -8.67 2.56
CA GLN A 46 4.24 -7.83 3.40
C GLN A 46 5.72 -8.10 3.12
N PHE A 47 6.13 -9.37 3.05
CA PHE A 47 7.52 -9.71 2.72
C PHE A 47 8.01 -9.07 1.41
N CYS A 48 7.19 -9.11 0.35
CA CYS A 48 7.54 -8.44 -0.91
C CYS A 48 7.65 -6.92 -0.75
N ARG A 49 6.76 -6.31 0.04
CA ARG A 49 6.75 -4.86 0.28
C ARG A 49 8.00 -4.44 1.05
N ASP A 50 8.32 -5.12 2.15
CA ASP A 50 9.50 -4.84 2.97
C ASP A 50 10.78 -4.98 2.16
N ALA A 51 10.91 -6.05 1.36
CA ALA A 51 12.07 -6.26 0.51
C ALA A 51 12.25 -5.15 -0.54
N ILE A 52 11.16 -4.66 -1.13
CA ILE A 52 11.18 -3.54 -2.08
C ILE A 52 11.53 -2.24 -1.34
N GLN A 53 10.89 -1.97 -0.21
CA GLN A 53 11.09 -0.76 0.58
C GLN A 53 12.53 -0.65 1.09
N GLU A 54 13.09 -1.74 1.61
CA GLU A 54 14.49 -1.79 2.06
C GLU A 54 15.46 -1.51 0.89
N LYS A 55 15.16 -2.03 -0.30
CA LYS A 55 16.01 -1.79 -1.47
C LYS A 55 15.90 -0.35 -1.96
N LEU A 56 14.71 0.24 -1.93
CA LEU A 56 14.49 1.65 -2.27
C LEU A 56 15.16 2.58 -1.26
N ASP A 57 15.02 2.31 0.04
CA ASP A 57 15.66 3.08 1.12
C ASP A 57 17.18 3.07 0.99
N LYS A 58 17.77 1.89 0.74
CA LYS A 58 19.21 1.77 0.44
C LYS A 58 19.64 2.60 -0.76
N LEU A 59 18.84 2.62 -1.84
CA LEU A 59 19.15 3.42 -3.03
C LEU A 59 19.01 4.92 -2.75
N SER A 60 18.00 5.34 -1.99
CA SER A 60 17.77 6.75 -1.64
C SER A 60 18.73 7.29 -0.60
N SER A 61 19.30 6.43 0.26
CA SER A 61 20.33 6.84 1.24
C SER A 61 21.74 6.89 0.63
N GLU A 62 21.94 6.35 -0.58
CA GLU A 62 23.20 6.40 -1.32
C GLU A 62 23.27 7.55 -2.34
N GLU A 63 22.26 8.45 -2.35
CA GLU A 63 22.24 9.72 -3.09
C GLU A 63 22.67 10.94 -2.25
#